data_AF-A0A6S7BWF8-F1
#
_entry.id   AF-A0A6S7BWF8-F1
#
_cell.length_a   1.000
_cell.length_b   1.000
_cell.length_c   1.000
_cell.angle_alpha   90.00
_cell.angle_beta   90.00
_cell.angle_gamma   90.00
#
_symmetry.space_group_name_H-M   'P 1'
#
loop_
_entity.id
_entity.type
_entity.pdbx_description
1 polymer ?
#
loop_
_entity_poly.entity_id
_entity_poly.type
_entity_poly.pdbx_seq_one_letter_code
_entity_poly.pdbx_strand_id
1 'polypeptide(L)'
;MSTVRKKDDFDWTQPSVRKLFEFLEEHKKWNREFQEREYARCLAGCHSAHDRLTRFLHLNVSTQSSADMNDLRGFWETLHRATPEQTASLKAFTAYLMGPGKGHAKKGKAPFTAREAETDDWAALFLALHARPGWGIKTTALFVKAAIRLHEGPQALYFWPDASRGPESALQSKPYLPVDRVILHIFETLGHPCPRVENINNGLRNCYRADEMLTWDDLWFWGFFTQTGTDKKRTLGWNSGKFWSQLSSSKDDEAQLKALGETFIGLLTARS
;
A
#
# COMPACT_ATOMS: atom_id res chain seq x y z
N MET A 1 -6.67 -25.12 -25.00
CA MET A 1 -7.22 -23.82 -25.46
C MET A 1 -6.32 -22.72 -24.94
N SER A 2 -5.55 -22.09 -25.82
CA SER A 2 -4.67 -20.96 -25.49
C SER A 2 -5.53 -19.74 -25.17
N THR A 3 -5.55 -19.31 -23.91
CA THR A 3 -6.15 -18.03 -23.53
C THR A 3 -5.26 -16.92 -24.08
N VAL A 4 -5.69 -16.32 -25.20
CA VAL A 4 -5.12 -15.08 -25.70
C VAL A 4 -5.12 -14.09 -24.53
N ARG A 5 -3.94 -13.74 -24.01
CA ARG A 5 -3.82 -12.72 -22.96
C ARG A 5 -4.36 -11.42 -23.56
N LYS A 6 -5.53 -10.97 -23.09
CA LYS A 6 -6.03 -9.64 -23.45
C LYS A 6 -4.93 -8.64 -23.13
N LYS A 7 -4.50 -7.90 -24.14
CA LYS A 7 -3.58 -6.77 -23.98
C LYS A 7 -4.29 -5.75 -23.09
N ASP A 8 -3.58 -5.18 -22.14
CA ASP A 8 -4.11 -4.07 -21.35
C ASP A 8 -4.20 -2.84 -22.27
N ASP A 9 -5.43 -2.47 -22.62
CA ASP A 9 -5.81 -1.32 -23.46
C ASP A 9 -6.66 -0.31 -22.68
N PHE A 10 -6.61 -0.35 -21.34
CA PHE A 10 -7.28 0.64 -20.51
C PHE A 10 -6.73 2.05 -20.76
N ASP A 11 -7.62 3.01 -21.04
CA ASP A 11 -7.25 4.40 -21.22
C ASP A 11 -7.03 5.09 -19.86
N TRP A 12 -5.77 5.12 -19.42
CA TRP A 12 -5.35 5.80 -18.19
C TRP A 12 -5.52 7.33 -18.23
N THR A 13 -5.83 7.90 -19.40
CA THR A 13 -6.05 9.34 -19.58
C THR A 13 -7.52 9.74 -19.64
N GLN A 14 -8.44 8.76 -19.58
CA GLN A 14 -9.87 9.01 -19.68
C GLN A 14 -10.38 9.95 -18.58
N PRO A 15 -11.40 10.79 -18.85
CA PRO A 15 -11.86 11.82 -17.91
C PRO A 15 -12.28 11.29 -16.53
N SER A 16 -12.85 10.07 -16.47
CA SER A 16 -13.24 9.45 -15.20
C SER A 16 -12.04 9.13 -14.30
N VAL A 17 -10.92 8.67 -14.85
CA VAL A 17 -9.68 8.41 -14.10
C VAL A 17 -9.08 9.72 -13.58
N ARG A 18 -9.12 10.79 -14.38
CA ARG A 18 -8.64 12.12 -13.95
C ARG A 18 -9.47 12.68 -12.81
N LYS A 19 -10.80 12.70 -12.95
CA LYS A 19 -11.72 13.21 -11.90
C LYS A 19 -11.61 12.39 -10.62
N LEU A 20 -11.40 11.08 -10.74
CA LEU A 20 -11.14 10.22 -9.60
C LEU A 20 -9.85 10.63 -8.88
N PHE A 21 -8.76 10.86 -9.62
CA PHE A 21 -7.51 11.32 -9.01
C PHE A 21 -7.65 12.70 -8.33
N GLU A 22 -8.32 13.65 -8.98
CA GLU A 22 -8.61 14.97 -8.40
C GLU A 22 -9.38 14.85 -7.07
N PHE A 23 -10.39 13.98 -7.02
CA PHE A 23 -11.13 13.69 -5.79
C PHE A 23 -10.24 13.11 -4.69
N LEU A 24 -9.35 12.16 -5.02
CA LEU A 24 -8.42 11.58 -4.03
C LEU A 24 -7.48 12.65 -3.47
N GLU A 25 -6.95 13.52 -4.33
CA GLU A 25 -6.02 14.58 -3.93
C GLU A 25 -6.70 15.64 -3.05
N GLU A 26 -7.93 16.05 -3.40
CA GLU A 26 -8.72 17.01 -2.62
C GLU A 26 -9.05 16.48 -1.21
N HIS A 27 -9.24 15.17 -1.09
CA HIS A 27 -9.75 14.54 0.13
C HIS A 27 -8.73 13.67 0.86
N LYS A 28 -7.44 13.74 0.50
CA LYS A 28 -6.34 12.95 1.07
C LYS A 28 -6.21 13.02 2.58
N LYS A 29 -6.69 14.11 3.20
CA LYS A 29 -6.67 14.28 4.66
C LYS A 29 -7.39 13.15 5.40
N TRP A 30 -8.47 12.60 4.83
CA TRP A 30 -9.31 11.61 5.50
C TRP A 30 -8.59 10.28 5.70
N ASN A 31 -7.97 9.76 4.64
CA ASN A 31 -7.18 8.54 4.76
C ASN A 31 -5.92 8.77 5.61
N ARG A 32 -5.27 9.93 5.45
CA ARG A 32 -4.08 10.27 6.26
C ARG A 32 -4.40 10.25 7.76
N GLU A 33 -5.41 10.99 8.20
CA GLU A 33 -5.79 11.04 9.62
C GLU A 33 -6.25 9.68 10.14
N PHE A 34 -6.98 8.92 9.34
CA PHE A 34 -7.37 7.55 9.67
C PHE A 34 -6.14 6.65 9.89
N GLN A 35 -5.18 6.67 8.96
CA GLN A 35 -3.96 5.88 9.06
C GLN A 35 -3.08 6.32 10.23
N GLU A 36 -2.92 7.61 10.47
CA GLU A 36 -2.15 8.13 11.61
C GLU A 36 -2.74 7.67 12.95
N ARG A 37 -4.06 7.75 13.11
CA ARG A 37 -4.75 7.21 14.30
C ARG A 37 -4.55 5.71 14.44
N GLU A 38 -4.64 4.96 13.33
CA GLU A 38 -4.45 3.51 13.34
C GLU A 38 -3.03 3.10 13.69
N TYR A 39 -2.03 3.79 13.15
CA TYR A 39 -0.62 3.56 13.46
C TYR A 39 -0.31 3.93 14.90
N ALA A 40 -0.77 5.09 15.38
CA ALA A 40 -0.59 5.48 16.78
C ALA A 40 -1.22 4.46 17.74
N ARG A 41 -2.42 3.98 17.44
CA ARG A 41 -3.11 2.95 18.22
C ARG A 41 -2.33 1.62 18.24
N CYS A 42 -1.81 1.19 17.09
CA CYS A 42 -1.12 -0.10 16.98
C CYS A 42 0.29 -0.09 17.59
N LEU A 43 0.94 1.07 17.57
CA LEU A 43 2.29 1.29 18.10
C LEU A 43 2.29 1.80 19.54
N ALA A 44 1.12 2.03 20.13
CA ALA A 44 0.98 2.36 21.55
C ALA A 44 1.70 1.31 22.41
N GLY A 45 2.54 1.79 23.33
CA GLY A 45 3.34 0.94 24.22
C GLY A 45 4.64 0.39 23.62
N CYS A 46 5.02 0.75 22.39
CA CYS A 46 6.36 0.44 21.88
C CYS A 46 7.40 1.37 22.52
N HIS A 47 8.46 0.80 23.11
CA HIS A 47 9.47 1.55 23.86
C HIS A 47 10.74 1.84 23.06
N SER A 48 10.96 1.12 21.96
CA SER A 48 12.11 1.32 21.07
C SER A 48 11.70 1.41 19.59
N ALA A 49 12.62 1.91 18.76
CA ALA A 49 12.47 1.91 17.31
C ALA A 49 12.34 0.47 16.76
N HIS A 50 13.11 -0.47 17.32
CA HIS A 50 13.03 -1.88 16.97
C HIS A 50 11.64 -2.47 17.28
N ASP A 51 11.07 -2.17 18.45
CA ASP A 51 9.72 -2.63 18.81
C ASP A 51 8.67 -2.09 17.84
N ARG A 52 8.78 -0.80 17.48
CA ARG A 52 7.88 -0.17 16.51
C ARG A 52 7.99 -0.85 15.14
N LEU A 53 9.19 -1.06 14.63
CA LEU A 53 9.41 -1.78 13.37
C LEU A 53 8.76 -3.18 13.40
N THR A 54 9.07 -3.97 14.43
CA THR A 54 8.55 -5.33 14.58
C THR A 54 7.03 -5.35 14.67
N ARG A 55 6.45 -4.49 15.52
CA ARG A 55 5.00 -4.35 15.68
C ARG A 55 4.33 -3.93 14.38
N PHE A 56 4.93 -2.99 13.65
CA PHE A 56 4.41 -2.49 12.39
C PHE A 56 4.46 -3.54 11.27
N LEU A 57 5.53 -4.33 11.19
CA LEU A 57 5.63 -5.49 10.29
C LEU A 57 4.50 -6.49 10.57
N HIS A 58 4.29 -6.85 11.85
CA HIS A 58 3.23 -7.77 12.25
C HIS A 58 1.83 -7.24 11.89
N LEU A 59 1.56 -5.95 12.12
CA LEU A 59 0.30 -5.30 11.74
C LEU A 59 0.01 -5.41 10.24
N ASN A 60 1.01 -5.11 9.40
CA ASN A 60 0.84 -5.11 7.94
C ASN A 60 0.59 -6.53 7.40
N VAL A 61 1.21 -7.54 8.01
CA VAL A 61 1.00 -8.93 7.62
C VAL A 61 -0.35 -9.46 8.13
N SER A 62 -0.73 -9.15 9.37
CA SER A 62 -1.97 -9.66 9.98
C SER A 62 -3.25 -9.06 9.38
N THR A 63 -3.16 -7.88 8.76
CA THR A 63 -4.27 -7.28 8.00
C THR A 63 -4.52 -7.94 6.64
N GLN A 64 -3.67 -8.89 6.22
CA GLN A 64 -3.91 -9.68 5.02
C GLN A 64 -4.89 -10.82 5.30
N SER A 65 -5.95 -10.91 4.49
CA SER A 65 -7.00 -11.93 4.58
C SER A 65 -6.54 -13.38 4.37
N SER A 66 -5.31 -13.60 3.90
CA SER A 66 -4.81 -14.91 3.47
C SER A 66 -3.28 -15.02 3.53
N ALA A 67 -2.64 -14.42 4.54
CA ALA A 67 -1.21 -14.59 4.74
C ALA A 67 -0.89 -16.05 5.05
N ASP A 68 0.03 -16.66 4.29
CA ASP A 68 0.54 -17.99 4.61
C ASP A 68 1.58 -17.87 5.73
N MET A 69 1.16 -18.24 6.93
CA MET A 69 1.99 -18.15 8.14
C MET A 69 3.19 -19.09 8.09
N ASN A 70 3.11 -20.20 7.35
CA ASN A 70 4.22 -21.14 7.21
C ASN A 70 5.33 -20.52 6.36
N ASP A 71 4.97 -19.88 5.25
CA ASP A 71 5.90 -19.17 4.39
C ASP A 71 6.58 -18.00 5.12
N LEU A 72 5.86 -17.34 6.03
CA LEU A 72 6.39 -16.20 6.80
C LEU A 72 7.29 -16.61 7.97
N ARG A 73 7.27 -17.87 8.40
CA ARG A 73 8.04 -18.36 9.56
C ARG A 73 9.52 -17.97 9.48
N GLY A 74 10.15 -18.24 8.34
CA GLY A 74 11.58 -17.94 8.14
C GLY A 74 11.90 -16.45 8.20
N PHE A 75 10.95 -15.59 7.80
CA PHE A 75 11.08 -14.14 7.94
C PHE A 75 11.05 -13.74 9.42
N TRP A 76 10.07 -14.22 10.19
CA TRP A 76 9.95 -13.89 11.61
C TRP A 76 11.13 -14.37 12.44
N GLU A 77 11.62 -15.59 12.18
CA GLU A 77 12.83 -16.10 12.81
C GLU A 77 14.07 -15.25 12.47
N THR A 78 14.16 -14.72 11.24
CA THR A 78 15.24 -13.80 10.86
C THR A 78 15.10 -12.46 11.59
N LEU A 79 13.89 -11.90 11.66
CA LEU A 79 13.64 -10.65 12.37
C LEU A 79 13.99 -10.76 13.86
N HIS A 80 13.57 -11.85 14.51
CA HIS A 80 13.85 -12.11 15.92
C HIS A 80 15.34 -12.21 16.25
N ARG A 81 16.16 -12.68 15.30
CA ARG A 81 17.63 -12.78 15.44
C ARG A 81 18.37 -11.48 15.10
N ALA A 82 17.67 -10.47 14.59
CA ALA A 82 18.31 -9.23 14.16
C ALA A 82 18.87 -8.47 15.36
N THR A 83 20.08 -7.94 15.24
CA THR A 83 20.64 -7.03 16.24
C THR A 83 20.00 -5.64 16.13
N PRO A 84 20.09 -4.80 17.18
CA PRO A 84 19.64 -3.40 17.10
C PRO A 84 20.26 -2.66 15.91
N GLU A 85 21.55 -2.85 15.65
CA GLU A 85 22.29 -2.19 14.55
C GLU A 85 21.75 -2.60 13.18
N GLN A 86 21.38 -3.87 13.01
CA GLN A 86 20.82 -4.41 11.78
C GLN A 86 19.41 -3.87 11.49
N THR A 87 18.74 -3.29 12.48
CA THR A 87 17.38 -2.73 12.33
C THR A 87 17.34 -1.22 12.55
N ALA A 88 18.47 -0.59 12.89
CA ALA A 88 18.58 0.80 13.30
C ALA A 88 18.25 1.82 12.19
N SER A 89 18.30 1.39 10.93
CA SER A 89 18.15 2.25 9.76
C SER A 89 17.49 1.49 8.61
N LEU A 90 16.84 2.20 7.70
CA LEU A 90 16.25 1.64 6.48
C LEU A 90 17.30 0.90 5.65
N LYS A 91 18.48 1.52 5.48
CA LYS A 91 19.62 0.91 4.77
C LYS A 91 20.14 -0.33 5.48
N ALA A 92 20.35 -0.24 6.79
CA ALA A 92 20.85 -1.37 7.58
C ALA A 92 19.89 -2.56 7.53
N PHE A 93 18.58 -2.30 7.70
CA PHE A 93 17.55 -3.33 7.63
C PHE A 93 17.45 -3.96 6.25
N THR A 94 17.49 -3.15 5.19
CA THR A 94 17.48 -3.63 3.81
C THR A 94 18.68 -4.53 3.52
N ALA A 95 19.88 -4.11 3.93
CA ALA A 95 21.10 -4.92 3.80
C ALA A 95 21.01 -6.24 4.59
N TYR A 96 20.47 -6.19 5.81
CA TYR A 96 20.26 -7.37 6.64
C TYR A 96 19.31 -8.39 6.00
N LEU A 97 18.20 -7.92 5.42
CA LEU A 97 17.23 -8.80 4.75
C LEU A 97 17.81 -9.50 3.52
N MET A 98 18.70 -8.82 2.79
CA MET A 98 19.38 -9.37 1.61
C MET A 98 20.43 -10.42 1.99
N GLY A 99 21.15 -10.19 3.09
CA GLY A 99 22.18 -11.09 3.62
C GLY A 99 23.34 -11.38 2.65
N PRO A 100 24.43 -12.01 3.12
CA PRO A 100 25.47 -12.52 2.25
C PRO A 100 24.98 -13.79 1.55
N GLY A 101 24.51 -13.67 0.30
CA GLY A 101 24.40 -14.82 -0.61
C GLY A 101 23.03 -15.47 -0.82
N LYS A 102 21.90 -14.82 -0.51
CA LYS A 102 20.56 -15.36 -0.83
C LYS A 102 19.73 -14.42 -1.70
N GLY A 103 20.17 -14.22 -2.93
CA GLY A 103 19.29 -13.76 -4.00
C GLY A 103 18.32 -14.88 -4.38
N HIS A 104 17.27 -15.10 -3.59
CA HIS A 104 16.13 -15.90 -4.06
C HIS A 104 15.36 -15.06 -5.08
N ALA A 105 15.90 -14.96 -6.30
CA ALA A 105 15.22 -14.33 -7.41
C ALA A 105 13.91 -15.10 -7.66
N LYS A 106 12.78 -14.49 -7.31
CA LYS A 106 11.47 -15.02 -7.69
C LYS A 106 11.42 -15.07 -9.22
N LYS A 107 11.02 -16.21 -9.78
CA LYS A 107 10.85 -16.36 -11.24
C LYS A 107 9.78 -15.36 -11.71
N GLY A 108 10.16 -14.39 -12.53
CA GLY A 108 9.25 -13.38 -13.06
C GLY A 108 9.97 -12.07 -13.39
N LYS A 109 9.22 -11.10 -13.94
CA LYS A 109 9.71 -9.73 -14.13
C LYS A 109 9.86 -9.07 -12.76
N ALA A 110 11.04 -8.53 -12.46
CA ALA A 110 11.27 -7.82 -11.21
C ALA A 110 10.34 -6.59 -11.11
N PRO A 111 9.75 -6.31 -9.93
CA PRO A 111 8.87 -5.15 -9.75
C PRO A 111 9.59 -3.81 -9.96
N PHE A 112 10.87 -3.73 -9.60
CA PHE A 112 11.72 -2.56 -9.83
C PHE A 112 12.90 -2.93 -10.71
N THR A 113 13.43 -1.94 -11.43
CA THR A 113 14.72 -2.07 -12.12
C THR A 113 15.89 -2.04 -11.12
N ALA A 114 17.04 -2.61 -11.50
CA ALA A 114 18.25 -2.53 -10.68
C ALA A 114 18.63 -1.08 -10.37
N ARG A 115 18.51 -0.19 -11.37
CA ARG A 115 18.77 1.25 -11.23
C ARG A 115 17.88 1.91 -10.17
N GLU A 116 16.57 1.62 -10.17
CA GLU A 116 15.67 2.18 -9.14
C GLU A 116 16.08 1.75 -7.73
N ALA A 117 16.50 0.50 -7.56
CA ALA A 117 16.93 -0.03 -6.27
C ALA A 117 18.32 0.49 -5.82
N GLU A 118 19.17 0.92 -6.75
CA GLU A 118 20.45 1.55 -6.43
C GLU A 118 20.30 3.01 -5.98
N THR A 119 19.27 3.71 -6.47
CA THR A 119 19.07 5.14 -6.23
C THR A 119 18.02 5.45 -5.15
N ASP A 120 17.19 4.47 -4.76
CA ASP A 120 16.11 4.67 -3.80
C ASP A 120 16.03 3.53 -2.77
N ASP A 121 16.25 3.88 -1.50
CA ASP A 121 16.22 2.94 -0.38
C ASP A 121 14.83 2.28 -0.20
N TRP A 122 13.73 2.93 -0.59
CA TRP A 122 12.40 2.34 -0.54
C TRP A 122 12.20 1.27 -1.62
N ALA A 123 12.76 1.48 -2.81
CA ALA A 123 12.77 0.47 -3.87
C ALA A 123 13.67 -0.71 -3.48
N ALA A 124 14.82 -0.44 -2.85
CA ALA A 124 15.70 -1.46 -2.31
C ALA A 124 15.00 -2.32 -1.24
N LEU A 125 14.33 -1.69 -0.27
CA LEU A 125 13.55 -2.38 0.76
C LEU A 125 12.43 -3.23 0.15
N PHE A 126 11.73 -2.70 -0.86
CA PHE A 126 10.70 -3.46 -1.55
C PHE A 126 11.27 -4.75 -2.15
N LEU A 127 12.39 -4.68 -2.88
CA LEU A 127 12.99 -5.87 -3.46
C LEU A 127 13.48 -6.86 -2.38
N ALA A 128 14.08 -6.34 -1.30
CA ALA A 128 14.59 -7.16 -0.20
C ALA A 128 13.47 -7.94 0.50
N LEU A 129 12.34 -7.29 0.80
CA LEU A 129 11.16 -7.94 1.36
C LEU A 129 10.54 -8.90 0.34
N HIS A 130 10.34 -8.47 -0.90
CA HIS A 130 9.70 -9.29 -1.93
C HIS A 130 10.48 -10.57 -2.25
N ALA A 131 11.80 -10.60 -2.06
CA ALA A 131 12.61 -11.80 -2.21
C ALA A 131 12.33 -12.88 -1.14
N ARG A 132 11.68 -12.51 -0.02
CA ARG A 132 11.38 -13.42 1.07
C ARG A 132 10.11 -14.25 0.78
N PRO A 133 10.09 -15.54 1.17
CA PRO A 133 8.84 -16.32 1.24
C PRO A 133 7.79 -15.60 2.09
N GLY A 134 6.52 -15.70 1.70
CA GLY A 134 5.40 -15.01 2.36
C GLY A 134 5.21 -13.53 1.99
N TRP A 135 6.24 -12.89 1.44
CA TRP A 135 6.20 -11.48 1.03
C TRP A 135 5.88 -11.33 -0.47
N GLY A 136 4.59 -11.41 -0.81
CA GLY A 136 4.09 -11.12 -2.16
C GLY A 136 4.17 -9.64 -2.53
N ILE A 137 3.89 -9.29 -3.79
CA ILE A 137 3.88 -7.89 -4.28
C ILE A 137 2.96 -7.03 -3.42
N LYS A 138 1.73 -7.50 -3.18
CA LYS A 138 0.73 -6.78 -2.37
C LYS A 138 1.21 -6.52 -0.95
N THR A 139 1.62 -7.56 -0.22
CA THR A 139 2.07 -7.43 1.18
C THR A 139 3.27 -6.49 1.31
N THR A 140 4.20 -6.60 0.36
CA THR A 140 5.39 -5.74 0.31
C THR A 140 5.00 -4.29 0.01
N ALA A 141 4.16 -4.06 -1.00
CA ALA A 141 3.63 -2.74 -1.34
C ALA A 141 2.91 -2.10 -0.16
N LEU A 142 2.11 -2.88 0.57
CA LEU A 142 1.38 -2.39 1.73
C LEU A 142 2.35 -1.89 2.80
N PHE A 143 3.31 -2.73 3.19
CA PHE A 143 4.28 -2.36 4.22
C PHE A 143 5.15 -1.16 3.81
N VAL A 144 5.76 -1.20 2.62
CA VAL A 144 6.66 -0.13 2.16
C VAL A 144 5.93 1.20 2.09
N LYS A 145 4.72 1.22 1.52
CA LYS A 145 3.92 2.44 1.43
C LYS A 145 3.46 2.93 2.81
N ALA A 146 3.02 2.03 3.68
CA ALA A 146 2.62 2.39 5.04
C ALA A 146 3.81 2.93 5.85
N ALA A 147 5.01 2.37 5.66
CA ALA A 147 6.24 2.84 6.27
C ALA A 147 6.64 4.23 5.75
N ILE A 148 6.55 4.48 4.44
CA ILE A 148 6.73 5.81 3.84
C ILE A 148 5.80 6.83 4.52
N ARG A 149 4.49 6.54 4.56
CA ARG A 149 3.49 7.44 5.16
C ARG A 149 3.73 7.66 6.65
N LEU A 150 4.06 6.61 7.40
CA LEU A 150 4.39 6.70 8.81
C LEU A 150 5.60 7.62 9.03
N HIS A 151 6.60 7.57 8.14
CA HIS A 151 7.79 8.42 8.16
C HIS A 151 7.61 9.82 7.55
N GLU A 152 6.44 10.13 6.98
CA GLU A 152 6.00 11.48 6.60
C GLU A 152 5.15 12.14 7.71
N GLY A 153 4.65 11.35 8.66
CA GLY A 153 3.73 11.78 9.72
C GLY A 153 4.43 12.21 11.02
N PRO A 154 3.81 12.01 12.19
CA PRO A 154 4.39 12.39 13.47
C PRO A 154 5.67 11.60 13.80
N GLN A 155 6.77 12.32 14.11
CA GLN A 155 8.08 11.73 14.44
C GLN A 155 8.03 10.68 15.57
N ALA A 156 7.07 10.79 16.50
CA ALA A 156 6.88 9.83 17.58
C ALA A 156 6.60 8.39 17.09
N LEU A 157 6.14 8.24 15.85
CA LEU A 157 5.84 6.93 15.26
C LEU A 157 7.05 6.29 14.56
N TYR A 158 8.10 7.06 14.28
CA TYR A 158 9.20 6.65 13.40
C TYR A 158 10.04 5.51 13.99
N PHE A 159 10.57 4.64 13.13
CA PHE A 159 11.52 3.59 13.51
C PHE A 159 12.86 3.62 12.76
N TRP A 160 12.96 4.35 11.64
CA TRP A 160 14.21 4.61 10.93
C TRP A 160 14.56 6.10 10.84
N PRO A 161 15.68 6.56 11.44
CA PRO A 161 16.12 7.94 11.35
C PRO A 161 16.46 8.37 9.92
N ASP A 162 17.11 7.49 9.14
CA ASP A 162 17.53 7.71 7.75
C ASP A 162 16.40 7.62 6.72
N ALA A 163 15.21 7.20 7.13
CA ALA A 163 14.01 7.19 6.29
C ALA A 163 13.26 8.53 6.28
N SER A 164 13.56 9.41 7.25
CA SER A 164 12.88 10.69 7.42
C SER A 164 13.34 11.67 6.36
N ARG A 165 12.40 12.18 5.57
CA ARG A 165 12.70 13.14 4.51
C ARG A 165 12.88 14.53 5.08
N GLY A 166 13.98 15.18 4.73
CA GLY A 166 14.04 16.64 4.77
C GLY A 166 13.08 17.23 3.73
N PRO A 167 12.76 18.53 3.80
CA PRO A 167 11.83 19.21 2.89
C PRO A 167 12.21 19.15 1.40
N GLU A 168 13.44 18.74 1.05
CA GLU A 168 13.97 18.75 -0.33
C GLU A 168 14.05 17.38 -1.01
N SER A 169 13.78 16.26 -0.33
CA SER A 169 13.94 14.93 -0.94
C SER A 169 12.60 14.38 -1.46
N ALA A 170 12.29 14.63 -2.74
CA ALA A 170 11.17 13.96 -3.40
C ALA A 170 11.38 12.44 -3.50
N LEU A 171 10.30 11.66 -3.48
CA LEU A 171 10.37 10.23 -3.85
C LEU A 171 10.95 10.09 -5.25
N GLN A 172 12.00 9.28 -5.38
CA GLN A 172 12.62 9.02 -6.67
C GLN A 172 11.90 7.87 -7.40
N SER A 173 11.68 6.76 -6.70
CA SER A 173 10.98 5.60 -7.26
C SER A 173 9.48 5.68 -7.01
N LYS A 174 8.71 5.23 -8.00
CA LYS A 174 7.26 5.18 -7.92
C LYS A 174 6.83 3.96 -7.08
N PRO A 175 6.31 4.13 -5.85
CA PRO A 175 5.93 3.00 -5.00
C PRO A 175 4.83 2.15 -5.68
N TYR A 176 4.81 0.86 -5.35
CA TYR A 176 3.71 -0.01 -5.77
C TYR A 176 2.48 0.23 -4.89
N LEU A 177 1.30 0.18 -5.51
CA LEU A 177 0.03 0.12 -4.83
C LEU A 177 -0.24 -1.32 -4.34
N PRO A 178 -0.71 -1.51 -3.10
CA PRO A 178 -1.15 -2.82 -2.59
C PRO A 178 -2.52 -3.21 -3.15
N VAL A 179 -2.58 -3.41 -4.48
CA VAL A 179 -3.81 -3.74 -5.21
C VAL A 179 -4.43 -5.01 -4.64
N ASP A 180 -5.62 -4.85 -4.07
CA ASP A 180 -6.43 -5.93 -3.52
C ASP A 180 -7.79 -5.98 -4.22
N ARG A 181 -8.72 -6.79 -3.70
CA ARG A 181 -10.05 -6.94 -4.30
C ARG A 181 -10.88 -5.64 -4.28
N VAL A 182 -10.63 -4.72 -3.36
CA VAL A 182 -11.30 -3.41 -3.32
C VAL A 182 -10.85 -2.57 -4.52
N ILE A 183 -9.54 -2.47 -4.72
CA ILE A 183 -8.95 -1.71 -5.83
C ILE A 183 -9.24 -2.37 -7.18
N LEU A 184 -9.16 -3.70 -7.26
CA LEU A 184 -9.54 -4.44 -8.47
C LEU A 184 -10.97 -4.12 -8.89
N HIS A 185 -11.91 -4.14 -7.93
CA HIS A 185 -13.32 -3.85 -8.22
C HIS A 185 -13.55 -2.39 -8.65
N ILE A 186 -12.79 -1.43 -8.11
CA ILE A 186 -12.82 -0.04 -8.57
C ILE A 186 -12.45 0.04 -10.06
N PHE A 187 -11.35 -0.59 -10.46
CA PHE A 187 -10.93 -0.57 -11.87
C PHE A 187 -11.86 -1.39 -12.78
N GLU A 188 -12.44 -2.49 -12.30
CA GLU A 188 -13.53 -3.20 -13.01
C GLU A 188 -14.70 -2.26 -13.29
N THR A 189 -15.10 -1.46 -12.29
CA THR A 189 -16.21 -0.50 -12.40
C THR A 189 -15.89 0.62 -13.40
N LEU A 190 -14.65 1.08 -13.43
CA LEU A 190 -14.15 2.08 -14.40
C LEU A 190 -14.02 1.53 -15.83
N GLY A 191 -14.34 0.26 -16.07
CA GLY A 191 -14.28 -0.37 -17.39
C GLY A 191 -12.92 -0.98 -17.75
N HIS A 192 -12.02 -1.18 -16.78
CA HIS A 192 -10.75 -1.83 -17.04
C HIS A 192 -10.97 -3.27 -17.53
N PRO A 193 -10.46 -3.65 -18.72
CA PRO A 193 -10.84 -4.92 -19.36
C PRO A 193 -10.17 -6.15 -18.75
N CYS A 194 -9.09 -5.97 -18.00
CA CYS A 194 -8.39 -7.03 -17.29
C CYS A 194 -7.63 -6.45 -16.07
N PRO A 195 -8.34 -6.04 -15.01
CA PRO A 195 -7.72 -5.47 -13.84
C PRO A 195 -6.94 -6.55 -13.10
N ARG A 196 -5.64 -6.32 -12.95
CA ARG A 196 -4.69 -7.19 -12.25
C ARG A 196 -3.68 -6.31 -11.52
N VAL A 197 -3.03 -6.87 -10.50
CA VAL A 197 -2.02 -6.17 -9.71
C VAL A 197 -0.95 -5.55 -10.60
N GLU A 198 -0.47 -6.31 -11.60
CA GLU A 198 0.57 -5.87 -12.52
C GLU A 198 0.07 -4.79 -13.49
N ASN A 199 -1.12 -4.98 -14.07
CA ASN A 199 -1.69 -4.05 -15.05
C ASN A 199 -1.96 -2.67 -14.42
N ILE A 200 -2.59 -2.67 -13.24
CA ILE A 200 -2.90 -1.43 -12.52
C ILE A 200 -1.63 -0.70 -12.10
N ASN A 201 -0.66 -1.41 -11.52
CA ASN A 201 0.60 -0.77 -11.13
C ASN A 201 1.39 -0.27 -12.33
N ASN A 202 1.46 -1.03 -13.43
CA ASN A 202 2.17 -0.60 -14.63
C ASN A 202 1.52 0.66 -15.22
N GLY A 203 0.20 0.68 -15.35
CA GLY A 203 -0.55 1.81 -15.87
C GLY A 203 -0.37 3.08 -15.03
N LEU A 204 -0.64 2.99 -13.73
CA LEU A 204 -0.46 4.12 -12.82
C LEU A 204 0.99 4.62 -12.80
N ARG A 205 1.98 3.73 -12.72
CA ARG A 205 3.41 4.12 -12.73
C ARG A 205 3.85 4.73 -14.06
N ASN A 206 3.17 4.47 -15.16
CA ASN A 206 3.47 5.13 -16.44
C ASN A 206 2.88 6.54 -16.51
N CYS A 207 1.77 6.81 -15.82
CA CYS A 207 1.03 8.07 -15.93
C CYS A 207 1.29 9.05 -14.79
N TYR A 208 1.65 8.58 -13.60
CA TYR A 208 1.72 9.39 -12.39
C TYR A 208 3.13 9.44 -11.80
N ARG A 209 3.44 10.53 -11.10
CA ARG A 209 4.68 10.75 -10.34
C ARG A 209 4.68 9.94 -9.05
N ALA A 210 5.84 9.87 -8.40
CA ALA A 210 6.02 9.00 -7.24
C ALA A 210 5.22 9.44 -5.99
N ASP A 211 5.06 10.74 -5.79
CA ASP A 211 4.18 11.33 -4.77
C ASP A 211 2.70 11.04 -5.06
N GLU A 212 2.30 11.18 -6.32
CA GLU A 212 0.93 10.89 -6.77
C GLU A 212 0.55 9.40 -6.61
N MET A 213 1.53 8.49 -6.72
CA MET A 213 1.30 7.07 -6.40
C MET A 213 0.88 6.84 -4.94
N LEU A 214 1.32 7.69 -4.00
CA LEU A 214 0.86 7.61 -2.63
C LEU A 214 -0.57 8.13 -2.45
N THR A 215 -1.04 9.04 -3.31
CA THR A 215 -2.44 9.50 -3.34
C THR A 215 -3.35 8.42 -3.91
N TRP A 216 -2.91 7.69 -4.93
CA TRP A 216 -3.68 6.57 -5.51
C TRP A 216 -4.02 5.47 -4.50
N ASP A 217 -3.26 5.35 -3.42
CA ASP A 217 -3.53 4.36 -2.39
C ASP A 217 -4.81 4.66 -1.58
N ASP A 218 -5.24 5.92 -1.56
CA ASP A 218 -6.49 6.34 -0.91
C ASP A 218 -7.72 5.68 -1.55
N LEU A 219 -7.59 5.09 -2.74
CA LEU A 219 -8.60 4.20 -3.32
C LEU A 219 -9.02 3.08 -2.35
N TRP A 220 -8.07 2.55 -1.56
CA TRP A 220 -8.40 1.52 -0.58
C TRP A 220 -9.34 2.08 0.49
N PHE A 221 -9.08 3.27 1.01
CA PHE A 221 -9.92 3.91 2.04
C PHE A 221 -11.33 4.14 1.54
N TRP A 222 -11.46 4.79 0.38
CA TRP A 222 -12.77 5.09 -0.20
C TRP A 222 -13.50 3.82 -0.60
N GLY A 223 -12.84 2.90 -1.29
CA GLY A 223 -13.41 1.62 -1.67
C GLY A 223 -13.76 0.73 -0.47
N PHE A 224 -13.01 0.78 0.62
CA PHE A 224 -13.29 -0.02 1.81
C PHE A 224 -14.64 0.37 2.41
N PHE A 225 -14.90 1.67 2.61
CA PHE A 225 -16.16 2.16 3.17
C PHE A 225 -17.32 2.23 2.18
N THR A 226 -17.06 2.18 0.86
CA THR A 226 -18.10 2.26 -0.18
C THR A 226 -18.39 0.93 -0.88
N GLN A 227 -17.90 -0.19 -0.34
CA GLN A 227 -18.16 -1.51 -0.89
C GLN A 227 -18.68 -2.50 0.18
N THR A 228 -19.66 -3.30 -0.22
CA THR A 228 -20.16 -4.46 0.54
C THR A 228 -19.95 -5.76 -0.25
N GLY A 229 -19.93 -6.90 0.45
CA GLY A 229 -19.80 -8.23 -0.16
C GLY A 229 -18.39 -8.84 -0.13
N THR A 230 -18.33 -10.14 -0.38
CA THR A 230 -17.10 -10.93 -0.52
C THR A 230 -16.91 -11.36 -1.98
N ASP A 231 -15.66 -11.61 -2.37
CA ASP A 231 -15.31 -12.14 -3.69
C ASP A 231 -15.69 -11.25 -4.90
N LYS A 232 -16.25 -11.85 -5.96
CA LYS A 232 -16.53 -11.25 -7.29
C LYS A 232 -17.85 -10.46 -7.35
N LYS A 233 -18.65 -10.43 -6.29
CA LYS A 233 -19.94 -9.73 -6.24
C LYS A 233 -19.90 -8.67 -5.17
N ARG A 234 -19.17 -7.59 -5.45
CA ARG A 234 -19.15 -6.40 -4.62
C ARG A 234 -20.25 -5.45 -5.09
N THR A 235 -20.89 -4.79 -4.14
CA THR A 235 -21.91 -3.78 -4.41
C THR A 235 -21.41 -2.45 -3.86
N LEU A 236 -21.51 -1.41 -4.69
CA LEU A 236 -21.17 -0.05 -4.32
C LEU A 236 -22.27 0.54 -3.43
N GLY A 237 -21.86 1.19 -2.35
CA GLY A 237 -22.76 1.82 -1.38
C GLY A 237 -22.06 2.03 -0.04
N TRP A 238 -22.49 3.06 0.70
CA TRP A 238 -21.96 3.35 2.02
C TRP A 238 -22.12 2.15 2.97
N ASN A 239 -21.01 1.72 3.57
CA ASN A 239 -20.96 0.61 4.49
C ASN A 239 -20.74 1.13 5.92
N SER A 240 -21.84 1.55 6.55
CA SER A 240 -21.84 2.03 7.93
C SER A 240 -21.26 0.99 8.91
N GLY A 241 -21.54 -0.31 8.71
CA GLY A 241 -20.98 -1.37 9.55
C GLY A 241 -19.45 -1.39 9.56
N LYS A 242 -18.81 -1.26 8.38
CA LYS A 242 -17.35 -1.12 8.30
C LYS A 242 -16.89 0.16 9.00
N PHE A 243 -17.52 1.30 8.73
CA PHE A 243 -17.18 2.56 9.37
C PHE A 243 -17.21 2.47 10.91
N TRP A 244 -18.28 1.94 11.49
CA TRP A 244 -18.42 1.78 12.94
C TRP A 244 -17.44 0.76 13.51
N SER A 245 -17.12 -0.32 12.79
CA SER A 245 -16.16 -1.35 13.23
C SER A 245 -14.71 -0.87 13.34
N GLN A 246 -14.32 0.21 12.64
CA GLN A 246 -12.95 0.71 12.66
C GLN A 246 -12.73 1.67 13.83
N LEU A 247 -11.90 1.30 14.80
CA LEU A 247 -11.60 2.14 15.97
C LEU A 247 -11.01 3.50 15.59
N SER A 248 -10.28 3.57 14.47
CA SER A 248 -9.59 4.78 14.01
C SER A 248 -10.44 5.70 13.12
N SER A 249 -11.70 5.33 12.85
CA SER A 249 -12.65 6.21 12.19
C SER A 249 -13.19 7.26 13.16
N SER A 250 -13.16 8.53 12.76
CA SER A 250 -13.77 9.64 13.49
C SER A 250 -15.29 9.53 13.36
N LYS A 251 -15.97 9.07 14.43
CA LYS A 251 -17.41 8.72 14.38
C LYS A 251 -18.31 9.93 14.13
N ASP A 252 -17.87 11.09 14.57
CA ASP A 252 -18.59 12.35 14.38
C ASP A 252 -18.65 12.78 12.91
N ASP A 253 -17.73 12.26 12.07
CA ASP A 253 -17.62 12.61 10.65
C ASP A 253 -18.40 11.66 9.72
N GLU A 254 -19.22 10.74 10.25
CA GLU A 254 -19.91 9.73 9.41
C GLU A 254 -20.73 10.38 8.30
N ALA A 255 -21.51 11.41 8.62
CA ALA A 255 -22.39 12.08 7.66
C ALA A 255 -21.59 12.69 6.49
N GLN A 256 -20.46 13.32 6.78
CA GLN A 256 -19.60 13.93 5.78
C GLN A 256 -18.90 12.88 4.93
N LEU A 257 -18.32 11.85 5.56
CA LEU A 257 -17.65 10.76 4.85
C LEU A 257 -18.62 9.94 3.98
N LYS A 258 -19.87 9.77 4.43
CA LYS A 258 -20.93 9.17 3.63
C LYS A 258 -21.22 9.98 2.38
N ALA A 259 -21.43 11.29 2.50
CA ALA A 259 -21.67 12.16 1.35
C ALA A 259 -20.50 12.14 0.35
N LEU A 260 -19.26 12.20 0.83
CA LEU A 260 -18.07 12.06 -0.03
C LEU A 260 -17.96 10.67 -0.65
N GLY A 261 -18.33 9.61 0.08
CA GLY A 261 -18.38 8.25 -0.44
C GLY A 261 -19.41 8.09 -1.56
N GLU A 262 -20.56 8.77 -1.48
CA GLU A 262 -21.55 8.81 -2.56
C GLU A 262 -21.00 9.55 -3.79
N THR A 263 -20.30 10.67 -3.61
CA THR A 263 -19.57 11.36 -4.68
C THR A 263 -18.54 10.44 -5.34
N PHE A 264 -17.73 9.74 -4.55
CA PHE A 264 -16.75 8.76 -5.04
C PHE A 264 -17.40 7.69 -5.91
N ILE A 265 -18.50 7.08 -5.45
CA ILE A 265 -19.27 6.09 -6.22
C ILE A 265 -19.78 6.69 -7.55
N GLY A 266 -20.27 7.93 -7.52
CA GLY A 266 -20.70 8.66 -8.70
C GLY A 266 -19.59 8.81 -9.74
N LEU A 267 -18.35 9.08 -9.31
CA LEU A 267 -17.19 9.16 -10.20
C LEU A 267 -16.84 7.81 -10.85
N LEU A 268 -17.03 6.70 -10.13
CA LEU A 268 -16.77 5.36 -10.68
C LEU A 268 -17.82 4.92 -11.71
N THR A 269 -19.06 5.39 -11.57
CA THR A 269 -20.22 4.93 -12.35
C THR A 269 -20.67 5.93 -13.42
N ALA A 270 -20.10 7.13 -13.43
CA ALA A 270 -20.28 8.08 -14.51
C ALA A 270 -19.83 7.47 -15.83
N ARG A 271 -20.75 7.36 -16.80
CA ARG A 271 -20.41 6.90 -18.15
C ARG A 271 -19.35 7.83 -18.73
N SER A 272 -18.24 7.24 -19.17
CA SER A 272 -17.18 7.94 -19.91
C SER A 272 -17.63 8.23 -21.34
#